data_AF-A0A7C3MDI4-F1
#
_entry.id   AF-A0A7C3MDI4-F1
#
_cell.length_a   1.000
_cell.length_b   1.000
_cell.length_c   1.000
_cell.angle_alpha   90.00
_cell.angle_beta   90.00
_cell.angle_gamma   90.00
#
_symmetry.space_group_name_H-M   'P 1'
#
loop_
_entity.id
_entity.type
_entity.pdbx_description
1 polymer ?
#
loop_
_entity_poly.entity_id
_entity_poly.type
_entity_poly.pdbx_seq_one_letter_code
_entity_poly.pdbx_strand_id
1 'polypeptide(L)'
;MNTRKFCFLLFTVSLLVCAKPTLAELRLPAIFSHNMVLQQGMAVPVWGWADDGDTVTVTFRNQKVSTKVKDGKWMLKLRSLKA
;
A
#
# COMPACT_ATOMS: atom_id res chain seq x y z
N MET A 1 18.16 42.21 19.34
CA MET A 1 17.31 41.80 18.19
C MET A 1 17.41 40.29 17.87
N ASN A 2 17.79 39.43 18.83
CA ASN A 2 18.10 38.01 18.58
C ASN A 2 17.12 37.04 19.27
N THR A 3 16.38 37.49 20.28
CA THR A 3 15.44 36.67 21.07
C THR A 3 14.20 36.25 20.27
N ARG A 4 13.67 37.14 19.40
CA ARG A 4 12.54 36.82 18.51
C ARG A 4 12.89 35.78 17.44
N LYS A 5 14.13 35.83 16.90
CA LYS A 5 14.63 34.86 15.92
C LYS A 5 14.84 33.49 16.57
N PHE A 6 15.31 33.46 17.81
CA PHE A 6 15.51 32.22 18.58
C PHE A 6 14.18 31.53 18.92
N CYS A 7 13.15 32.28 19.34
CA CYS A 7 11.81 31.72 19.55
C CYS A 7 11.18 31.19 18.24
N PHE A 8 11.36 31.90 17.12
CA PHE A 8 10.84 31.45 15.83
C PHE A 8 11.52 30.16 15.35
N LEU A 9 12.82 30.04 15.59
CA LEU A 9 13.63 28.87 15.24
C LEU A 9 13.29 27.66 16.12
N LEU A 10 13.01 27.87 17.41
CA LEU A 10 12.51 26.82 18.30
C LEU A 10 11.12 26.33 17.88
N PHE A 11 10.25 27.23 17.42
CA PHE A 11 8.90 26.88 16.97
C PHE A 11 8.90 26.05 15.68
N THR A 12 9.73 26.40 14.69
CA THR A 12 9.86 25.62 13.45
C THR A 12 10.51 24.26 13.66
N VAL A 13 11.50 24.15 14.56
CA VAL A 13 12.09 22.85 14.94
C VAL A 13 11.07 21.96 15.65
N SER A 14 10.24 22.53 16.53
CA SER A 14 9.19 21.77 17.22
C SER A 14 8.11 21.25 16.26
N LEU A 15 7.81 21.96 15.18
CA LEU A 15 6.80 21.53 14.20
C LEU A 15 7.31 20.36 13.35
N LEU A 16 8.61 20.34 13.02
CA LEU A 16 9.22 19.25 12.23
C LEU A 16 9.28 17.91 12.99
N VAL A 17 9.46 17.96 14.32
CA VAL A 17 9.54 16.75 15.17
C VAL A 17 8.18 16.03 15.30
N CYS A 18 7.06 16.69 14.99
CA CYS A 18 5.72 16.10 15.14
C CYS A 18 5.23 15.30 13.93
N ALA A 19 6.01 15.22 12.84
CA ALA A 19 5.64 14.44 11.66
C ALA A 19 5.72 12.93 11.98
N LYS A 20 4.57 12.31 12.26
CA LYS A 20 4.48 10.86 12.45
C LYS A 20 4.57 10.15 11.10
N PRO A 21 5.37 9.09 10.95
CA PRO A 21 5.30 8.25 9.77
C PRO A 21 3.92 7.58 9.70
N THR A 22 3.21 7.77 8.61
CA THR A 22 1.98 7.03 8.31
C THR A 22 2.36 5.68 7.74
N LEU A 23 1.94 4.60 8.39
CA LEU A 23 2.04 3.26 7.79
C LEU A 23 0.89 3.12 6.80
N ALA A 24 1.20 2.83 5.53
CA ALA A 24 0.18 2.47 4.55
C ALA A 24 -0.49 1.16 4.99
N GLU A 25 -1.79 1.19 5.30
CA GLU A 25 -2.52 0.02 5.79
C GLU A 25 -3.05 -0.81 4.62
N LEU A 26 -2.31 -1.84 4.21
CA LEU A 26 -2.76 -2.81 3.22
C LEU A 26 -3.54 -3.95 3.89
N ARG A 27 -4.80 -4.14 3.52
CA ARG A 27 -5.66 -5.23 4.02
C ARG A 27 -6.05 -6.20 2.90
N LEU A 28 -6.00 -7.49 3.21
CA LEU A 28 -6.35 -8.59 2.31
C LEU A 28 -7.55 -9.39 2.85
N PRO A 29 -8.41 -9.93 1.96
CA PRO A 29 -9.39 -10.95 2.34
C PRO A 29 -8.74 -12.16 2.99
N ALA A 30 -9.43 -12.78 3.96
CA ALA A 30 -8.89 -13.90 4.74
C ALA A 30 -8.55 -15.16 3.91
N ILE A 31 -9.09 -15.30 2.69
CA ILE A 31 -8.75 -16.40 1.77
C ILE A 31 -7.28 -16.35 1.31
N PHE A 32 -6.67 -15.16 1.34
CA PHE A 32 -5.24 -15.00 1.07
C PHE A 32 -4.44 -15.36 2.32
N SER A 33 -4.33 -16.67 2.58
CA SER A 33 -3.69 -17.23 3.77
C SER A 33 -2.70 -18.34 3.42
N HIS A 34 -2.09 -18.92 4.46
CA HIS A 34 -1.24 -20.10 4.33
C HIS A 34 -1.98 -21.24 3.61
N ASN A 35 -1.27 -21.97 2.75
CA ASN A 35 -1.78 -23.12 1.98
C ASN A 35 -3.00 -22.84 1.09
N MET A 36 -3.27 -21.57 0.76
CA MET A 36 -4.28 -21.26 -0.25
C MET A 36 -3.87 -21.81 -1.63
N VAL A 37 -4.86 -22.12 -2.47
CA VAL A 37 -4.64 -22.61 -3.83
C VAL A 37 -5.21 -21.59 -4.82
N LEU A 38 -4.48 -21.35 -5.91
CA LEU A 38 -4.96 -20.54 -7.03
C LEU A 38 -5.35 -21.43 -8.21
N GLN A 39 -6.48 -21.10 -8.85
CA GLN A 39 -6.97 -21.83 -10.01
C GLN A 39 -6.04 -21.64 -11.22
N GLN A 40 -5.70 -22.73 -11.89
CA GLN A 40 -4.94 -22.72 -13.14
C GLN A 40 -5.85 -22.60 -14.37
N GLY A 41 -5.26 -22.27 -15.51
CA GLY A 41 -5.97 -22.24 -16.80
C GLY A 41 -6.81 -20.98 -17.04
N MET A 42 -6.93 -20.07 -16.07
CA MET A 42 -7.65 -18.80 -16.23
C MET A 42 -7.01 -17.64 -15.46
N ALA A 43 -7.38 -16.41 -15.81
CA ALA A 43 -6.93 -15.23 -15.09
C ALA A 43 -7.47 -15.23 -13.65
N VAL A 44 -6.59 -14.97 -12.69
CA VAL A 44 -6.91 -15.03 -11.25
C VAL A 44 -7.04 -13.61 -10.70
N PRO A 45 -8.22 -13.19 -10.22
CA PRO A 45 -8.36 -11.92 -9.54
C PRO A 45 -7.67 -11.96 -8.17
N VAL A 46 -6.99 -10.87 -7.82
CA VAL A 46 -6.45 -10.60 -6.49
C VAL A 46 -6.93 -9.22 -6.08
N TRP A 47 -7.46 -9.09 -4.86
CA TRP A 47 -8.13 -7.88 -4.40
C TRP A 47 -7.92 -7.65 -2.92
N GLY A 48 -8.24 -6.44 -2.47
CA GLY A 48 -8.21 -6.05 -1.08
C GLY A 48 -8.59 -4.61 -0.88
N TRP A 49 -8.15 -4.06 0.25
CA TRP A 49 -8.37 -2.69 0.67
C TRP A 49 -7.05 -2.02 1.00
N ALA A 50 -6.97 -0.71 0.78
CA ALA A 50 -5.83 0.15 1.13
C ALA A 50 -6.30 1.60 1.08
N ASP A 51 -5.41 2.54 1.36
CA ASP A 51 -5.70 3.97 1.28
C ASP A 51 -5.81 4.43 -0.18
N ASP A 52 -6.71 5.38 -0.44
CA ASP A 52 -6.94 5.86 -1.80
C ASP A 52 -5.69 6.54 -2.39
N GLY A 53 -5.43 6.24 -3.66
CA GLY A 53 -4.24 6.75 -4.36
C GLY A 53 -2.99 5.88 -4.19
N ASP A 54 -3.00 4.91 -3.28
CA ASP A 54 -1.90 3.94 -3.14
C ASP A 54 -1.71 3.10 -4.40
N THR A 55 -0.47 2.70 -4.63
CA THR A 55 -0.12 1.70 -5.65
C THR A 55 0.08 0.35 -5.00
N VAL A 56 -0.82 -0.59 -5.28
CA VAL A 56 -0.67 -1.97 -4.85
C VAL A 56 0.04 -2.77 -5.93
N THR A 57 1.05 -3.54 -5.55
CA THR A 57 1.79 -4.43 -6.46
C THR A 57 1.74 -5.86 -5.96
N VAL A 58 1.28 -6.77 -6.80
CA VAL A 58 1.28 -8.21 -6.53
C VAL A 58 2.38 -8.87 -7.37
N THR A 59 3.27 -9.58 -6.68
CA THR A 59 4.30 -10.42 -7.32
C THR A 59 3.98 -11.88 -7.04
N PHE A 60 3.82 -12.67 -8.10
CA PHE A 60 3.55 -14.11 -7.98
C PHE A 60 4.19 -14.87 -9.15
N ARG A 61 5.08 -15.82 -8.85
CA ARG A 61 5.95 -16.50 -9.84
C ARG A 61 6.63 -15.45 -10.75
N ASN A 62 6.48 -15.56 -12.07
CA ASN A 62 7.11 -14.69 -13.06
C ASN A 62 6.24 -13.48 -13.44
N GLN A 63 5.34 -13.05 -12.55
CA GLN A 63 4.41 -11.96 -12.80
C GLN A 63 4.54 -10.89 -11.72
N LYS A 64 4.60 -9.62 -12.15
CA LYS A 64 4.53 -8.44 -11.30
C LYS A 64 3.50 -7.50 -11.90
N VAL A 65 2.40 -7.27 -11.19
CA VAL A 65 1.27 -6.47 -11.67
C VAL A 65 0.95 -5.42 -10.62
N SER A 66 0.72 -4.18 -11.05
CA SER A 66 0.39 -3.07 -10.16
C SER A 66 -0.96 -2.47 -10.52
N THR A 67 -1.65 -1.94 -9.53
CA THR A 67 -2.92 -1.22 -9.69
C THR A 67 -3.01 -0.07 -8.68
N LYS A 68 -3.90 0.90 -8.96
CA LYS A 68 -4.19 2.01 -8.06
C LYS A 68 -5.44 1.71 -7.24
N VAL A 69 -5.41 2.07 -5.97
CA VAL A 69 -6.57 1.99 -5.08
C VAL A 69 -7.56 3.10 -5.42
N LYS A 70 -8.85 2.75 -5.45
CA LYS A 70 -9.99 3.67 -5.60
C LYS A 70 -11.12 3.26 -4.67
N ASP A 71 -11.73 4.23 -4.01
CA ASP A 71 -12.82 4.03 -3.05
C ASP A 71 -12.47 2.99 -1.96
N GLY A 72 -11.22 3.05 -1.49
CA GLY A 72 -10.62 2.16 -0.50
C GLY A 72 -10.45 0.71 -0.94
N LYS A 73 -10.63 0.42 -2.24
CA LYS A 73 -10.59 -0.94 -2.80
C LYS A 73 -9.63 -1.01 -3.97
N TRP A 74 -9.08 -2.19 -4.18
CA TRP A 74 -8.27 -2.48 -5.36
C TRP A 74 -8.48 -3.90 -5.83
N MET A 75 -8.28 -4.11 -7.13
CA MET A 75 -8.26 -5.42 -7.75
C MET A 75 -7.29 -5.40 -8.93
N LEU A 76 -6.59 -6.50 -9.12
CA LEU A 76 -5.83 -6.81 -10.33
C LEU A 76 -6.06 -8.26 -10.74
N LYS A 77 -5.63 -8.62 -11.96
CA LYS A 77 -5.72 -9.99 -12.46
C LYS A 77 -4.31 -10.50 -12.78
N LEU A 78 -3.94 -11.63 -12.18
CA LEU A 78 -2.79 -12.40 -12.61
C LEU A 78 -3.15 -13.14 -13.90
N ARG A 79 -2.20 -13.23 -14.84
CA ARG A 79 -2.41 -14.04 -16.06
C ARG A 79 -2.54 -15.51 -15.68
N SER A 80 -3.18 -16.26 -16.58
CA SER A 80 -3.39 -17.70 -16.44
C SER A 80 -2.13 -18.41 -15.96
N LEU A 81 -2.25 -19.10 -14.82
CA LEU A 81 -1.18 -19.89 -14.25
C LEU A 81 -1.11 -21.21 -15.02
N LYS A 82 0.09 -21.53 -15.50
CA LYS A 82 0.43 -22.87 -15.99
C LYS A 82 1.12 -23.65 -14.87
N ALA A 83 0.92 -24.96 -14.84
CA ALA A 83 1.69 -25.86 -13.98
C ALA A 83 3.18 -25.70 -14.27
#